data_AF-A0A3B5Z1C9-F1
#
_entry.id   AF-A0A3B5Z1C9-F1
#
_cell.length_a   1.000
_cell.length_b   1.000
_cell.length_c   1.000
_cell.angle_alpha   90.00
_cell.angle_beta   90.00
_cell.angle_gamma   90.00
#
_symmetry.space_group_name_H-M   'P 1'
#
loop_
_entity.id
_entity.type
_entity.pdbx_description
1 polymer ?
#
loop_
_entity_poly.entity_id
_entity_poly.type
_entity_poly.pdbx_seq_one_letter_code
_entity_poly.pdbx_strand_id
1 'polypeptide(L)'
;MPPPSLLRPPLSRLLRRSQTPSPLRRTPSFTPSPPLVQPKRRHLSAAQLADPLSAAGVEEAVVGFVTGKRKATEVAHAVWGSIVQKGDTVVDATCGNGNDTLALLKMVADESVRGPVYGLDIQDSAIDSTSAFLKMAVDSHERELVKLFCICDSRMEDIIPKDSPVRRR
;
A
#
# COMPACT_ATOMS: atom_id res chain seq x y z
N MET A 1 54.53 -0.15 9.59
CA MET A 1 53.72 -0.04 10.81
C MET A 1 52.40 -0.74 10.58
N PRO A 2 52.02 -1.76 11.37
CA PRO A 2 50.69 -2.36 11.29
C PRO A 2 49.66 -1.51 12.07
N PRO A 3 48.36 -1.56 11.72
CA PRO A 3 47.31 -0.89 12.49
C PRO A 3 47.04 -1.64 13.81
N PRO A 4 46.70 -0.95 14.91
CA PRO A 4 46.42 -1.59 16.18
C PRO A 4 45.04 -2.28 16.18
N SER A 5 45.02 -3.40 16.88
CA SER A 5 43.95 -4.39 16.98
C SER A 5 42.79 -3.96 17.89
N LEU A 6 41.58 -4.32 17.44
CA LEU A 6 40.35 -4.66 18.17
C LEU A 6 40.33 -4.48 19.70
N LEU A 7 39.43 -3.61 20.19
CA LEU A 7 38.93 -3.65 21.56
C LEU A 7 37.41 -3.93 21.54
N ARG A 8 37.03 -5.18 21.85
CA ARG A 8 35.65 -5.56 22.20
C ARG A 8 35.42 -5.29 23.70
N PRO A 9 34.27 -4.76 24.13
CA PRO A 9 33.92 -4.71 25.55
C PRO A 9 33.42 -6.08 26.06
N PRO A 10 33.57 -6.37 27.37
CA PRO A 10 33.26 -7.68 27.93
C PRO A 10 31.77 -7.85 28.27
N LEU A 11 31.29 -9.07 28.05
CA LEU A 11 30.01 -9.60 28.56
C LEU A 11 30.15 -9.90 30.06
N SER A 12 29.50 -9.12 30.92
CA SER A 12 29.30 -9.49 32.33
C SER A 12 27.94 -10.17 32.52
N ARG A 13 28.01 -11.49 32.71
CA ARG A 13 26.97 -12.29 33.37
C ARG A 13 26.85 -11.83 34.82
N LEU A 14 25.65 -11.54 35.30
CA LEU A 14 25.35 -11.54 36.73
C LEU A 14 24.09 -12.38 37.00
N LEU A 15 24.32 -13.42 37.78
CA LEU A 15 23.38 -14.40 38.31
C LEU A 15 22.35 -13.74 39.25
N ARG A 16 21.08 -14.09 39.01
CA ARG A 16 20.09 -14.62 39.97
C ARG A 16 20.31 -14.28 41.45
N ARG A 17 19.38 -13.51 42.02
CA ARG A 17 18.94 -13.70 43.42
C ARG A 17 17.41 -13.62 43.49
N SER A 18 16.83 -14.77 43.82
CA SER A 18 15.44 -14.95 44.21
C SER A 18 15.15 -14.22 45.53
N GLN A 19 14.15 -13.36 45.54
CA GLN A 19 13.49 -12.92 46.76
C GLN A 19 11.98 -13.16 46.62
N THR A 20 11.45 -13.89 47.57
CA THR A 20 10.04 -14.26 47.73
C THR A 20 9.21 -13.04 48.16
N PRO A 21 8.00 -12.82 47.64
CA PRO A 21 7.16 -11.70 48.04
C PRO A 21 6.38 -11.97 49.35
N SER A 22 6.29 -10.97 50.21
CA SER A 22 5.45 -10.91 51.40
C SER A 22 3.96 -10.68 51.04
N PRO A 23 2.98 -11.12 51.86
CA PRO A 23 1.57 -11.07 51.51
C PRO A 23 0.98 -9.69 51.85
N LEU A 24 0.67 -8.88 50.83
CA LEU A 24 -0.08 -7.65 51.00
C LEU A 24 -1.59 -7.89 50.82
N ARG A 25 -2.25 -7.80 51.97
CA ARG A 25 -3.68 -7.65 52.27
C ARG A 25 -4.50 -7.03 51.11
N ARG A 26 -5.42 -7.81 50.55
CA ARG A 26 -6.44 -7.34 49.59
C ARG A 26 -7.46 -6.44 50.32
N THR A 27 -7.55 -5.18 49.92
CA THR A 27 -8.72 -4.32 50.16
C THR A 27 -9.50 -4.20 48.85
N PRO A 28 -10.83 -4.43 48.83
CA PRO A 28 -11.63 -4.27 47.62
C PRO A 28 -11.90 -2.78 47.40
N SER A 29 -11.12 -2.13 46.53
CA SER A 29 -11.50 -0.82 46.00
C SER A 29 -12.48 -1.03 44.86
N PHE A 30 -13.77 -0.87 45.15
CA PHE A 30 -14.81 -0.70 44.14
C PHE A 30 -14.54 0.60 43.36
N THR A 31 -14.00 0.48 42.15
CA THR A 31 -14.02 1.56 41.16
C THR A 31 -15.27 1.38 40.30
N PRO A 32 -16.18 2.36 40.21
CA PRO A 32 -17.28 2.26 39.25
C PRO A 32 -16.72 2.25 37.83
N SER A 33 -17.19 1.30 37.02
CA SER A 33 -16.87 1.23 35.59
C SER A 33 -17.29 2.53 34.89
N PRO A 34 -16.52 3.04 33.91
CA PRO A 34 -16.98 4.16 33.10
C PRO A 34 -18.25 3.75 32.33
N PRO A 35 -19.20 4.67 32.09
CA PRO A 35 -20.40 4.34 31.34
C PRO A 35 -20.01 3.90 29.93
N LEU A 36 -20.59 2.78 29.49
CA LEU A 36 -20.52 2.31 28.12
C LEU A 36 -21.08 3.42 27.22
N VAL A 37 -20.21 4.19 26.56
CA VAL A 37 -20.62 5.11 25.52
C VAL A 37 -21.11 4.24 24.37
N GLN A 38 -22.42 4.13 24.23
CA GLN A 38 -23.03 3.48 23.07
C GLN A 38 -22.53 4.21 21.82
N PRO A 39 -22.00 3.51 20.81
CA PRO A 39 -21.66 4.16 19.56
C PRO A 39 -22.96 4.73 19.00
N LYS A 40 -23.01 6.06 18.84
CA LYS A 40 -24.08 6.73 18.10
C LYS A 40 -24.18 6.03 16.76
N ARG A 41 -25.26 5.28 16.55
CA ARG A 41 -25.69 4.80 15.24
C ARG A 41 -25.77 6.03 14.35
N ARG A 42 -24.72 6.28 13.56
CA ARG A 42 -24.81 7.17 12.42
C ARG A 42 -25.82 6.47 11.51
N HIS A 43 -27.00 7.06 11.38
CA HIS A 43 -27.92 6.70 10.31
C HIS A 43 -27.17 6.93 8.99
N LEU A 44 -26.55 5.87 8.48
CA LEU A 44 -26.11 5.81 7.10
C LEU A 44 -27.40 5.74 6.30
N SER A 45 -27.68 6.83 5.59
CA SER A 45 -28.68 6.88 4.54
C SER A 45 -28.48 5.68 3.61
N ALA A 46 -29.59 5.09 3.12
CA ALA A 46 -29.62 3.96 2.21
C ALA A 46 -28.98 4.24 0.82
N ALA A 47 -28.19 5.30 0.69
CA ALA A 47 -27.54 5.76 -0.54
C ALA A 47 -26.07 5.28 -0.69
N GLN A 48 -25.57 4.39 0.19
CA GLN A 48 -24.21 3.84 0.11
C GLN A 48 -24.18 2.33 -0.16
N LEU A 49 -25.14 1.84 -0.94
CA LEU A 49 -24.91 0.65 -1.75
C LEU A 49 -24.39 1.14 -3.09
N ALA A 50 -23.10 1.51 -3.13
CA ALA A 50 -22.38 1.51 -4.39
C ALA A 50 -22.34 0.04 -4.83
N ASP A 51 -22.94 -0.26 -5.98
CA ASP A 51 -22.99 -1.58 -6.58
C ASP A 51 -21.56 -2.18 -6.61
N PRO A 52 -21.25 -3.20 -5.78
CA PRO A 52 -20.00 -3.92 -5.95
C PRO A 52 -20.21 -4.83 -7.16
N LEU A 53 -19.40 -4.66 -8.22
CA LEU A 53 -19.57 -5.28 -9.54
C LEU A 53 -20.67 -4.65 -10.38
N SER A 54 -20.35 -3.59 -11.13
CA SER A 54 -20.87 -3.57 -12.49
C SER A 54 -20.06 -4.58 -13.32
N ALA A 55 -20.40 -5.86 -13.18
CA ALA A 55 -19.85 -6.93 -14.02
C ALA A 55 -19.96 -6.57 -15.52
N ALA A 56 -20.94 -5.75 -15.89
CA ALA A 56 -21.15 -5.27 -17.25
C ALA A 56 -19.91 -4.62 -17.89
N GLY A 57 -19.12 -3.84 -17.13
CA GLY A 57 -17.92 -3.20 -17.69
C GLY A 57 -16.77 -4.17 -17.97
N VAL A 58 -16.61 -5.18 -17.10
CA VAL A 58 -15.59 -6.22 -17.25
C VAL A 58 -15.99 -7.21 -18.35
N GLU A 59 -17.23 -7.67 -18.36
CA GLU A 59 -17.78 -8.57 -19.39
C GLU A 59 -17.64 -7.97 -20.79
N GLU A 60 -17.98 -6.69 -20.95
CA GLU A 60 -17.85 -6.00 -22.24
C GLU A 60 -16.37 -5.89 -22.68
N ALA A 61 -15.45 -5.65 -21.75
CA ALA A 61 -14.03 -5.66 -22.04
C ALA A 61 -13.52 -7.05 -22.47
N VAL A 62 -13.93 -8.10 -21.76
CA VAL A 62 -13.56 -9.50 -22.08
C VAL A 62 -14.11 -9.90 -23.45
N VAL A 63 -15.38 -9.62 -23.75
CA VAL A 63 -15.98 -9.87 -25.06
C VAL A 63 -15.23 -9.08 -26.15
N GLY A 64 -14.89 -7.83 -25.88
CA GLY A 64 -14.06 -7.01 -26.76
C GLY A 64 -12.72 -7.66 -27.07
N PHE A 65 -12.04 -8.22 -26.07
CA PHE A 65 -10.77 -8.92 -26.26
C PHE A 65 -10.92 -10.22 -27.07
N VAL A 66 -11.88 -11.07 -26.71
CA VAL A 66 -12.14 -12.35 -27.43
C VAL A 66 -12.51 -12.11 -28.89
N THR A 67 -13.24 -11.02 -29.18
CA THR A 67 -13.60 -10.63 -30.55
C THR A 67 -12.53 -9.83 -31.28
N GLY A 68 -11.36 -9.60 -30.66
CA GLY A 68 -10.23 -8.88 -31.26
C GLY A 68 -10.40 -7.36 -31.35
N LYS A 69 -11.41 -6.79 -30.66
CA LYS A 69 -11.71 -5.35 -30.66
C LYS A 69 -11.00 -4.58 -29.55
N ARG A 70 -10.46 -5.25 -28.54
CA ARG A 70 -9.73 -4.64 -27.41
C ARG A 70 -8.43 -5.36 -27.12
N LYS A 71 -7.49 -4.67 -26.49
CA LYS A 71 -6.23 -5.25 -26.00
C LYS A 71 -6.41 -5.92 -24.63
N ALA A 72 -5.54 -6.87 -24.31
CA ALA A 72 -5.52 -7.53 -23.00
C ALA A 72 -5.33 -6.52 -21.84
N THR A 73 -4.55 -5.46 -22.06
CA THR A 73 -4.34 -4.39 -21.08
C THR A 73 -5.63 -3.67 -20.72
N GLU A 74 -6.54 -3.45 -21.68
CA GLU A 74 -7.82 -2.80 -21.41
C GLU A 74 -8.73 -3.68 -20.54
N VAL A 75 -8.69 -5.00 -20.74
CA VAL A 75 -9.38 -5.95 -19.86
C VAL A 75 -8.81 -5.89 -18.45
N ALA A 76 -7.49 -5.86 -18.32
CA ALA A 76 -6.83 -5.76 -17.03
C ALA A 76 -7.21 -4.45 -16.31
N HIS A 77 -7.26 -3.31 -17.03
CA HIS A 77 -7.69 -2.03 -16.49
C HIS A 77 -9.15 -2.07 -16.01
N ALA A 78 -10.04 -2.71 -16.77
CA ALA A 78 -11.44 -2.89 -16.38
C ALA A 78 -11.57 -3.71 -15.09
N VAL A 79 -10.80 -4.80 -14.98
CA VAL A 79 -10.76 -5.63 -13.77
C VAL A 79 -10.23 -4.84 -12.59
N TRP A 80 -9.10 -4.12 -12.72
CA TRP A 80 -8.55 -3.33 -11.62
C TRP A 80 -9.49 -2.21 -11.18
N GLY A 81 -10.19 -1.56 -12.11
CA GLY A 81 -11.20 -0.56 -11.79
C GLY A 81 -12.34 -1.07 -10.89
N SER A 82 -12.56 -2.39 -10.86
CA SER A 82 -13.53 -3.01 -9.94
C SER A 82 -12.98 -3.35 -8.55
N ILE A 83 -11.65 -3.29 -8.38
CA ILE A 83 -10.93 -3.77 -7.18
C ILE A 83 -10.21 -2.62 -6.46
N VAL A 84 -9.55 -1.75 -7.22
CA VAL A 84 -8.76 -0.61 -6.74
C VAL A 84 -9.71 0.50 -6.32
N GLN A 85 -9.51 1.01 -5.12
CA GLN A 85 -10.26 2.13 -4.57
C GLN A 85 -9.36 3.36 -4.47
N LYS A 86 -9.99 4.53 -4.46
CA LYS A 86 -9.32 5.79 -4.18
C LYS A 86 -8.57 5.73 -2.85
N GLY A 87 -7.34 6.22 -2.83
CA GLY A 87 -6.47 6.18 -1.66
C GLY A 87 -5.77 4.84 -1.42
N ASP A 88 -6.01 3.80 -2.23
CA ASP A 88 -5.27 2.54 -2.13
C ASP A 88 -3.79 2.73 -2.47
N THR A 89 -2.93 1.95 -1.80
CA THR A 89 -1.53 1.81 -2.22
C THR A 89 -1.43 0.73 -3.27
N VAL A 90 -0.96 1.08 -4.45
CA VAL A 90 -0.85 0.17 -5.60
C VAL A 90 0.58 0.06 -6.11
N VAL A 91 0.89 -1.08 -6.72
CA VAL A 91 2.23 -1.36 -7.26
C VAL A 91 2.11 -1.83 -8.70
N ASP A 92 2.84 -1.16 -9.60
CA ASP A 92 3.13 -1.62 -10.96
C ASP A 92 4.53 -2.26 -10.94
N ALA A 93 4.59 -3.58 -10.98
CA ALA A 93 5.83 -4.34 -10.83
C ALA A 93 6.73 -4.31 -12.09
N THR A 94 6.21 -3.84 -13.23
CA THR A 94 6.93 -3.73 -14.50
C THR A 94 6.45 -2.48 -15.26
N CYS A 95 6.85 -1.31 -14.78
CA CYS A 95 6.24 -0.05 -15.23
C CYS A 95 6.51 0.29 -16.70
N GLY A 96 7.62 -0.18 -17.29
CA GLY A 96 7.89 -0.06 -18.72
C GLY A 96 7.77 1.38 -19.26
N ASN A 97 6.77 1.63 -20.11
CA ASN A 97 6.50 2.95 -20.68
C ASN A 97 5.51 3.81 -19.87
N GLY A 98 4.99 3.30 -18.75
CA GLY A 98 4.17 4.05 -17.81
C GLY A 98 2.67 4.12 -18.09
N ASN A 99 2.17 3.39 -19.11
CA ASN A 99 0.72 3.37 -19.42
C ASN A 99 -0.11 2.79 -18.27
N ASP A 100 0.37 1.68 -17.69
CA ASP A 100 -0.32 1.01 -16.60
C ASP A 100 -0.14 1.76 -15.27
N THR A 101 1.06 2.31 -15.01
CA THR A 101 1.29 3.28 -13.93
C THR A 101 0.30 4.45 -13.98
N LEU A 102 0.07 5.02 -15.17
CA LEU A 102 -0.90 6.11 -15.34
C LEU A 102 -2.33 5.64 -15.06
N ALA A 103 -2.73 4.48 -15.57
CA ALA A 103 -4.05 3.92 -15.32
C ALA A 103 -4.28 3.71 -13.81
N LEU A 104 -3.31 3.11 -13.11
CA LEU A 104 -3.34 2.91 -11.67
C LEU A 104 -3.39 4.24 -10.91
N LEU A 105 -2.59 5.22 -11.32
CA LEU A 105 -2.60 6.57 -10.74
C LEU A 105 -4.00 7.20 -10.83
N LYS A 106 -4.65 7.13 -12.01
CA LYS A 106 -5.99 7.67 -12.19
C LYS A 106 -7.06 6.94 -11.37
N MET A 107 -6.84 5.68 -11.01
CA MET A 107 -7.73 4.91 -10.14
C MET A 107 -7.57 5.28 -8.66
N VAL A 108 -6.33 5.46 -8.19
CA VAL A 108 -6.05 5.73 -6.77
C VAL A 108 -6.10 7.21 -6.39
N ALA A 109 -5.89 8.11 -7.36
CA ALA A 109 -5.88 9.54 -7.12
C ALA A 109 -7.21 10.00 -6.50
N ASP A 110 -7.08 10.72 -5.39
CA ASP A 110 -8.18 11.37 -4.70
C ASP A 110 -7.78 12.80 -4.33
N GLU A 111 -8.75 13.61 -3.87
CA GLU A 111 -8.48 14.97 -3.41
C GLU A 111 -7.58 14.99 -2.15
N SER A 112 -7.54 13.88 -1.41
CA SER A 112 -6.57 13.66 -0.34
C SER A 112 -5.31 13.04 -0.93
N VAL A 113 -4.13 13.64 -0.70
CA VAL A 113 -2.78 13.15 -1.10
C VAL A 113 -2.44 11.81 -0.44
N ARG A 114 -3.19 10.76 -0.75
CA ARG A 114 -3.12 9.42 -0.18
C ARG A 114 -3.32 8.44 -1.33
N GLY A 115 -2.74 7.25 -1.18
CA GLY A 115 -2.75 6.22 -2.22
C GLY A 115 -1.60 6.38 -3.22
N PRO A 116 -0.33 6.18 -2.79
CA PRO A 116 0.80 6.23 -3.69
C PRO A 116 0.80 5.07 -4.68
N VAL A 117 1.30 5.33 -5.89
CA VAL A 117 1.63 4.31 -6.89
C VAL A 117 3.13 4.06 -6.83
N TYR A 118 3.52 2.81 -6.58
CA TYR A 118 4.91 2.37 -6.67
C TYR A 118 5.14 1.76 -8.05
N GLY A 119 5.95 2.40 -8.89
CA GLY A 119 6.37 1.84 -10.17
C GLY A 119 7.76 1.24 -10.05
N LEU A 120 7.89 -0.04 -10.42
CA LEU A 120 9.12 -0.80 -10.38
C LEU A 120 9.49 -1.28 -11.77
N ASP A 121 10.78 -1.29 -12.05
CA ASP A 121 11.32 -1.98 -13.20
C ASP A 121 12.81 -2.28 -12.95
N ILE A 122 13.33 -3.36 -13.53
CA ILE A 122 14.77 -3.68 -13.46
C ILE A 122 15.60 -2.83 -14.43
N GLN A 123 14.95 -2.23 -15.43
CA GLN A 123 15.61 -1.45 -16.47
C GLN A 123 15.52 0.05 -16.17
N ASP A 124 16.67 0.72 -16.04
CA ASP A 124 16.72 2.19 -15.87
C ASP A 124 15.96 2.93 -16.98
N SER A 125 16.04 2.43 -18.22
CA SER A 125 15.32 3.02 -19.36
C SER A 125 13.80 3.02 -19.18
N ALA A 126 13.23 2.01 -18.52
CA ALA A 126 11.80 1.95 -18.23
C ALA A 126 11.39 3.00 -17.18
N ILE A 127 12.25 3.19 -16.16
CA ILE A 127 12.05 4.24 -15.16
C ILE A 127 12.09 5.62 -15.81
N ASP A 128 13.07 5.87 -16.68
CA ASP A 128 13.20 7.12 -17.42
C ASP A 128 12.00 7.36 -18.35
N SER A 129 11.59 6.35 -19.13
CA SER A 129 10.42 6.41 -20.01
C SER A 129 9.14 6.69 -19.23
N THR A 130 8.91 5.98 -18.13
CA THR A 130 7.73 6.19 -17.26
C THR A 130 7.74 7.59 -16.64
N SER A 131 8.88 8.05 -16.14
CA SER A 131 9.05 9.39 -15.56
C SER A 131 8.77 10.50 -16.59
N ALA A 132 9.32 10.38 -17.80
CA ALA A 132 9.10 11.32 -18.88
C ALA A 132 7.64 11.37 -19.31
N PHE A 133 7.01 10.20 -19.47
CA PHE A 133 5.59 10.08 -19.83
C PHE A 133 4.69 10.74 -18.78
N LEU A 134 4.88 10.44 -17.49
CA LEU A 134 4.07 11.01 -16.41
C LEU A 134 4.23 12.53 -16.29
N LYS A 135 5.44 13.07 -16.50
CA LYS A 135 5.65 14.53 -16.52
C LYS A 135 4.81 15.25 -17.56
N MET A 136 4.46 14.57 -18.66
CA MET A 136 3.62 15.14 -19.73
C MET A 136 2.13 14.83 -19.54
N ALA A 137 1.81 13.69 -18.93
CA ALA A 137 0.43 13.19 -18.85
C ALA A 137 -0.37 13.71 -17.66
N VAL A 138 0.30 14.14 -16.57
CA VAL A 138 -0.36 14.55 -15.32
C VAL A 138 0.21 15.83 -14.74
N ASP A 139 -0.55 16.48 -13.85
CA ASP A 139 -0.08 17.66 -13.14
C ASP A 139 0.92 17.32 -12.01
N SER A 140 1.52 18.36 -11.42
CA SER A 140 2.54 18.20 -10.38
C SER A 140 2.03 17.47 -9.14
N HIS A 141 0.77 17.64 -8.76
CA HIS A 141 0.19 17.04 -7.57
C HIS A 141 -0.06 15.54 -7.76
N GLU A 142 -0.64 15.15 -8.90
CA GLU A 142 -0.79 13.73 -9.25
C GLU A 142 0.58 13.03 -9.36
N ARG A 143 1.60 13.72 -9.88
CA ARG A 143 2.95 13.17 -9.99
C ARG A 143 3.60 12.89 -8.62
N GLU A 144 3.28 13.64 -7.58
CA GLU A 144 3.80 13.40 -6.22
C GLU A 144 3.28 12.09 -5.60
N LEU A 145 2.18 11.54 -6.13
CA LEU A 145 1.66 10.24 -5.72
C LEU A 145 2.48 9.07 -6.31
N VAL A 146 3.28 9.30 -7.34
CA VAL A 146 4.05 8.23 -8.00
C VAL A 146 5.49 8.18 -7.48
N LYS A 147 5.93 6.99 -7.07
CA LYS A 147 7.31 6.72 -6.66
C LYS A 147 7.89 5.64 -7.56
N LEU A 148 8.94 5.98 -8.30
CA LEU A 148 9.59 5.08 -9.24
C LEU A 148 10.91 4.55 -8.67
N PHE A 149 11.16 3.25 -8.80
CA PHE A 149 12.40 2.62 -8.35
C PHE A 149 12.93 1.65 -9.40
N CYS A 150 14.21 1.82 -9.78
CA CYS A 150 14.93 0.87 -10.62
C CYS A 150 15.40 -0.32 -9.78
N ILE A 151 14.49 -1.26 -9.49
CA ILE A 151 14.74 -2.48 -8.73
C ILE A 151 13.86 -3.62 -9.26
N CYS A 152 14.30 -4.85 -9.04
CA CYS A 152 13.44 -6.02 -9.26
C CYS A 152 12.27 -6.03 -8.26
N ASP A 153 11.10 -6.45 -8.73
CA ASP A 153 9.87 -6.61 -7.95
C ASP A 153 10.02 -7.58 -6.76
N SER A 154 10.97 -8.51 -6.82
CA SER A 154 11.35 -9.37 -5.68
C SER A 154 11.83 -8.60 -4.44
N ARG A 155 12.24 -7.34 -4.59
CA ARG A 155 12.75 -6.47 -3.50
C ARG A 155 11.74 -5.43 -3.03
N MET A 156 10.48 -5.58 -3.39
CA MET A 156 9.40 -4.64 -3.07
C MET A 156 9.25 -4.33 -1.57
N GLU A 157 9.52 -5.31 -0.70
CA GLU A 157 9.45 -5.15 0.76
C GLU A 157 10.41 -4.08 1.31
N ASP A 158 11.45 -3.74 0.55
CA ASP A 158 12.44 -2.71 0.91
C ASP A 158 11.85 -1.29 0.79
N ILE A 159 10.82 -1.10 -0.05
CA ILE A 159 10.32 0.23 -0.43
C ILE A 159 8.88 0.51 0.01
N ILE A 160 8.08 -0.53 0.26
CA ILE A 160 6.69 -0.37 0.65
C ILE A 160 6.56 -0.34 2.18
N PRO A 161 5.86 0.66 2.77
CA PRO A 161 5.60 0.69 4.21
C PRO A 161 4.89 -0.57 4.69
N LYS A 162 5.37 -1.15 5.80
CA LYS A 162 4.87 -2.43 6.34
C LYS A 162 3.42 -2.41 6.80
N ASP A 163 2.88 -1.23 7.10
CA ASP A 163 1.52 -1.04 7.63
C ASP A 163 0.49 -0.66 6.54
N SER A 164 0.88 -0.66 5.26
CA SER A 164 -0.02 -0.33 4.15
C SER A 164 -0.70 -1.57 3.58
N PRO A 165 -2.04 -1.60 3.41
CA PRO A 165 -2.69 -2.58 2.55
C PRO A 165 -2.30 -2.32 1.10
N VAL A 166 -1.72 -3.32 0.43
CA VAL A 166 -1.12 -3.17 -0.91
C VAL A 166 -1.86 -4.02 -1.92
N ARG A 167 -2.23 -3.44 -3.06
CA ARG A 167 -2.69 -4.17 -4.24
C ARG A 167 -1.59 -4.18 -5.30
N ARG A 168 -1.40 -5.32 -5.96
CA ARG A 168 -0.30 -5.54 -6.90
C ARG A 168 -0.85 -6.02 -8.23
N ARG A 169 -0.20 -5.59 -9.30
CA ARG A 169 -0.42 -6.08 -10.66
C ARG A 169 0.75 -6.97 -11.06
#